data_AF-A0A4Q3VTN2-F1
#
_entry.id   AF-A0A4Q3VTN2-F1
#
_cell.length_a   1.000
_cell.length_b   1.000
_cell.length_c   1.000
_cell.angle_alpha   90.00
_cell.angle_beta   90.00
_cell.angle_gamma   90.00
#
_symmetry.space_group_name_H-M   'P 1'
#
loop_
_entity.id
_entity.type
_entity.pdbx_description
1 polymer ?
#
loop_
_entity_poly.entity_id
_entity_poly.type
_entity_poly.pdbx_seq_one_letter_code
_entity_poly.pdbx_strand_id
1 'polypeptide(L)'
;MAGLLPPLPVMLPSGPSPIDNPLKGYASYTESWAVPNAPVSMGYFYVSWKDLEPEEGRYDWAKLERRWEAGLAKGKHVVLRLFLEYPGQPYGVPDWVKAPSTAYKDYGGGKSPDYRDPRLMEPLLRFIAAFGARYDRNPRVAFVALGTLGHWGEWHTYPSEHLFAPLDAQKRVVEAYRKAFPNVPILARYPHEASTNLPWLGYHDDMFPVDTLMGTGEMWRFLPALRKTGRDANWKVAPIASEMEPDKGEKWLGEGWQQTLQATREIHLSW
;
A
#
# COMPACT_ATOMS: atom_id res chain seq x y z
N MET A 1 -24.01 -14.49 -38.09
CA MET A 1 -22.92 -14.04 -37.22
C MET A 1 -23.42 -14.11 -35.79
N ALA A 2 -23.01 -15.13 -35.03
CA ALA A 2 -23.35 -15.24 -33.61
C ALA A 2 -22.44 -14.28 -32.85
N GLY A 3 -23.00 -13.19 -32.33
CA GLY A 3 -22.30 -12.29 -31.42
C GLY A 3 -21.92 -13.08 -30.17
N LEU A 4 -20.63 -13.19 -29.88
CA LEU A 4 -20.15 -13.63 -28.59
C LEU A 4 -20.74 -12.70 -27.54
N LEU A 5 -21.54 -13.25 -26.64
CA LEU A 5 -21.97 -12.53 -25.44
C LEU A 5 -20.71 -12.07 -24.70
N PRO A 6 -20.69 -10.83 -24.17
CA PRO A 6 -19.58 -10.41 -23.32
C PRO A 6 -19.42 -11.44 -22.19
N PRO A 7 -18.18 -11.77 -21.77
CA PRO A 7 -17.96 -12.66 -20.66
C PRO A 7 -18.74 -12.13 -19.45
N LEU A 8 -19.50 -13.01 -18.78
CA LEU A 8 -20.18 -12.65 -17.55
C LEU A 8 -19.13 -12.21 -16.52
N PRO A 9 -19.37 -11.11 -15.77
CA PRO A 9 -18.45 -10.69 -14.73
C PRO A 9 -18.27 -11.83 -13.72
N VAL A 10 -17.02 -12.22 -13.46
CA VAL A 10 -16.69 -13.23 -12.45
C VAL A 10 -16.91 -12.59 -11.09
N MET A 11 -18.02 -12.95 -10.42
CA MET A 11 -18.30 -12.53 -9.06
C MET A 11 -18.19 -13.72 -8.14
N LEU A 12 -17.22 -13.69 -7.22
CA LEU A 12 -17.11 -14.76 -6.23
C LEU A 12 -18.34 -14.72 -5.30
N PRO A 13 -19.02 -15.86 -5.09
CA PRO A 13 -20.13 -15.90 -4.15
C PRO A 13 -19.63 -15.62 -2.73
N SER A 14 -20.47 -14.99 -1.91
CA SER A 14 -20.20 -14.91 -0.47
C SER A 14 -20.15 -16.31 0.12
N GLY A 15 -19.19 -16.55 1.01
CA GLY A 15 -19.04 -17.80 1.74
C GLY A 15 -18.67 -17.51 3.19
N PRO A 16 -18.79 -18.51 4.09
CA PRO A 16 -18.35 -18.35 5.47
C PRO A 16 -16.85 -18.04 5.49
N SER A 17 -16.48 -16.86 5.99
CA SER A 17 -15.13 -16.62 6.46
C SER A 17 -14.96 -17.39 7.78
N PRO A 18 -13.82 -18.03 8.06
CA PRO A 18 -13.55 -18.51 9.40
C PRO A 18 -13.81 -17.37 10.39
N ILE A 19 -14.65 -17.61 11.40
CA ILE A 19 -15.00 -16.62 12.45
C ILE A 19 -13.72 -16.10 13.15
N ASP A 20 -12.61 -16.82 13.00
CA ASP A 20 -11.40 -16.68 13.79
C ASP A 20 -10.35 -15.70 13.20
N ASN A 21 -10.61 -15.04 12.06
CA ASN A 21 -9.65 -14.04 11.54
C ASN A 21 -10.31 -12.89 10.74
N PRO A 22 -10.71 -11.79 11.41
CA PRO A 22 -11.35 -10.64 10.75
C PRO A 22 -10.39 -9.80 9.90
N LEU A 23 -9.08 -10.06 9.97
CA LEU A 23 -8.03 -9.44 9.16
C LEU A 23 -7.59 -10.40 8.06
N LYS A 24 -8.57 -11.03 7.40
CA LYS A 24 -8.39 -11.89 6.23
C LYS A 24 -9.44 -11.63 5.16
N GLY A 25 -8.99 -11.58 3.92
CA GLY A 25 -9.85 -11.56 2.73
C GLY A 25 -9.54 -10.38 1.81
N TYR A 26 -10.44 -10.12 0.86
CA TYR A 26 -10.22 -9.04 -0.11
C TYR A 26 -10.37 -7.68 0.58
N ALA A 27 -9.33 -6.85 0.45
CA ALA A 27 -9.44 -5.41 0.61
C ALA A 27 -9.75 -4.79 -0.77
N SER A 28 -10.71 -3.88 -0.82
CA SER A 28 -11.07 -3.18 -2.06
C SER A 28 -10.83 -1.69 -1.92
N TYR A 29 -10.48 -1.04 -3.02
CA TYR A 29 -10.64 0.41 -3.12
C TYR A 29 -12.08 0.79 -2.81
N THR A 30 -12.24 1.86 -2.04
CA THR A 30 -13.55 2.26 -1.51
C THR A 30 -14.10 3.50 -2.19
N GLU A 31 -13.42 3.97 -3.23
CA GLU A 31 -13.90 5.07 -4.04
C GLU A 31 -15.17 4.69 -4.80
N SER A 32 -15.99 5.68 -5.15
CA SER A 32 -17.29 5.45 -5.78
C SER A 32 -17.23 4.76 -7.14
N TRP A 33 -16.08 4.79 -7.82
CA TRP A 33 -15.84 4.10 -9.08
C TRP A 33 -15.46 2.62 -8.92
N ALA A 34 -15.09 2.18 -7.70
CA ALA A 34 -14.66 0.81 -7.47
C ALA A 34 -15.86 -0.13 -7.41
N VAL A 35 -15.90 -1.11 -8.32
CA VAL A 35 -16.87 -2.20 -8.33
C VAL A 35 -16.13 -3.48 -7.96
N PRO A 36 -16.33 -4.04 -6.76
CA PRO A 36 -15.59 -5.22 -6.33
C PRO A 36 -16.13 -6.48 -7.01
N ASN A 37 -15.21 -7.32 -7.49
CA ASN A 37 -15.52 -8.61 -8.10
C ASN A 37 -15.56 -9.77 -7.07
N ALA A 38 -15.44 -9.44 -5.78
CA ALA A 38 -15.42 -10.40 -4.67
C ALA A 38 -16.01 -9.80 -3.38
N PRO A 39 -16.43 -10.63 -2.41
CA PRO A 39 -16.82 -10.16 -1.09
C PRO A 39 -15.67 -9.40 -0.41
N VAL A 40 -15.93 -8.13 -0.07
CA VAL A 40 -14.93 -7.24 0.53
C VAL A 40 -14.97 -7.35 2.05
N SER A 41 -13.83 -7.66 2.66
CA SER A 41 -13.61 -7.74 4.11
C SER A 41 -13.00 -6.48 4.70
N MET A 42 -12.26 -5.71 3.89
CA MET A 42 -11.55 -4.50 4.30
C MET A 42 -11.63 -3.39 3.25
N GLY A 43 -11.51 -2.14 3.68
CA GLY A 43 -11.37 -0.99 2.77
C GLY A 43 -9.92 -0.54 2.65
N TYR A 44 -9.41 -0.39 1.43
CA TYR A 44 -8.06 0.12 1.18
C TYR A 44 -8.10 1.59 0.77
N PHE A 45 -7.33 2.43 1.45
CA PHE A 45 -7.30 3.88 1.23
C PHE A 45 -5.89 4.38 0.93
N TYR A 46 -5.73 4.96 -0.26
CA TYR A 46 -4.69 5.94 -0.50
C TYR A 46 -5.09 7.29 0.11
N VAL A 47 -4.16 7.93 0.81
CA VAL A 47 -4.39 9.22 1.45
C VAL A 47 -3.15 10.10 1.33
N SER A 48 -3.33 11.33 0.85
CA SER A 48 -2.23 12.29 0.78
C SER A 48 -1.95 12.90 2.17
N TRP A 49 -0.70 13.27 2.44
CA TRP A 49 -0.39 14.07 3.63
C TRP A 49 -1.15 15.40 3.63
N LYS A 50 -1.22 16.08 2.47
CA LYS A 50 -1.95 17.34 2.26
C LYS A 50 -3.42 17.27 2.66
N ASP A 51 -4.10 16.17 2.39
CA ASP A 51 -5.50 16.00 2.79
C ASP A 51 -5.67 15.85 4.29
N LEU A 52 -4.67 15.29 4.98
CA LEU A 52 -4.72 15.01 6.41
C LEU A 52 -4.19 16.14 7.26
N GLU A 53 -3.29 16.98 6.74
CA GLU A 53 -2.71 18.14 7.43
C GLU A 53 -2.65 19.36 6.48
N PRO A 54 -3.81 19.95 6.12
CA PRO A 54 -3.87 21.07 5.17
C PRO A 54 -3.14 22.33 5.66
N GLU A 55 -3.07 22.53 6.98
CA GLU A 55 -2.31 23.60 7.64
C GLU A 55 -1.42 22.99 8.73
N GLU A 56 -0.26 23.59 9.02
CA GLU A 56 0.72 23.03 9.97
C GLU A 56 0.07 22.78 11.35
N GLY A 57 0.11 21.53 11.81
CA GLY A 57 -0.46 21.11 13.10
C GLY A 57 -1.99 21.04 13.14
N ARG A 58 -2.70 21.33 12.04
CA ARG A 58 -4.16 21.23 11.95
C ARG A 58 -4.56 20.04 11.09
N TYR A 59 -4.98 18.97 11.76
CA TYR A 59 -5.32 17.71 11.10
C TYR A 59 -6.80 17.59 10.76
N ASP A 60 -7.13 17.10 9.55
CA ASP A 60 -8.50 16.77 9.12
C ASP A 60 -8.71 15.24 9.06
N TRP A 61 -8.52 14.57 10.20
CA TRP A 61 -8.77 13.13 10.33
C TRP A 61 -10.21 12.76 9.97
N ALA A 62 -11.16 13.64 10.31
CA ALA A 62 -12.57 13.44 10.07
C ALA A 62 -12.90 13.29 8.58
N LYS A 63 -12.14 13.93 7.67
CA LYS A 63 -12.30 13.74 6.21
C LYS A 63 -12.02 12.32 5.78
N LEU A 64 -10.94 11.69 6.27
CA LEU A 64 -10.66 10.28 6.00
C LEU A 64 -11.71 9.39 6.66
N GLU A 65 -12.05 9.65 7.92
CA GLU A 65 -12.98 8.82 8.67
C GLU A 65 -14.39 8.81 8.06
N ARG A 66 -14.86 9.94 7.53
CA ARG A 66 -16.13 9.97 6.79
C ARG A 66 -16.11 9.06 5.54
N ARG A 67 -14.97 8.91 4.86
CA ARG A 67 -14.84 8.01 3.69
C ARG A 67 -15.02 6.56 4.10
N TRP A 68 -14.43 6.13 5.22
CA TRP A 68 -14.54 4.73 5.66
C TRP A 68 -15.82 4.39 6.45
N GLU A 69 -16.61 5.40 6.84
CA GLU A 69 -17.95 5.22 7.44
C GLU A 69 -19.05 5.11 6.36
N ALA A 70 -18.66 5.14 5.09
CA ALA A 70 -19.53 5.04 3.94
C ALA A 70 -19.15 3.87 3.02
N GLY A 71 -20.04 3.57 2.07
CA GLY A 71 -19.80 2.62 0.99
C GLY A 71 -19.35 1.24 1.45
N LEU A 72 -18.43 0.64 0.69
CA LEU A 72 -17.93 -0.72 0.89
C LEU A 72 -17.11 -0.89 2.17
N ALA A 73 -16.59 0.20 2.74
CA ALA A 73 -15.78 0.16 3.95
C ALA A 73 -16.61 0.18 5.24
N LYS A 74 -17.87 0.62 5.20
CA LYS A 74 -18.67 0.82 6.43
C LYS A 74 -18.70 -0.45 7.29
N GLY A 75 -18.30 -0.33 8.56
CA GLY A 75 -18.27 -1.44 9.52
C GLY A 75 -17.15 -2.47 9.33
N LYS A 76 -16.19 -2.22 8.43
CA LYS A 76 -15.07 -3.12 8.14
C LYS A 76 -13.74 -2.60 8.67
N HIS A 77 -12.72 -3.44 8.72
CA HIS A 77 -11.37 -2.93 8.92
C HIS A 77 -10.87 -2.17 7.68
N VAL A 78 -9.82 -1.37 7.88
CA VAL A 78 -9.23 -0.58 6.82
C VAL A 78 -7.72 -0.74 6.76
N VAL A 79 -7.20 -0.51 5.56
CA VAL A 79 -5.77 -0.41 5.26
C VAL A 79 -5.49 0.99 4.78
N LEU A 80 -4.46 1.63 5.34
CA LEU A 80 -4.10 3.00 4.99
C LEU A 80 -2.72 3.02 4.34
N ARG A 81 -2.61 3.64 3.16
CA ARG A 81 -1.33 3.96 2.50
C ARG A 81 -1.21 5.46 2.32
N LEU A 82 -0.21 6.06 2.97
CA LEU A 82 0.10 7.48 2.82
C LEU A 82 0.92 7.70 1.55
N PHE A 83 0.68 8.80 0.83
CA PHE A 83 1.53 9.21 -0.28
C PHE A 83 1.87 10.70 -0.23
N LEU A 84 3.05 11.05 -0.76
CA LEU A 84 3.47 12.44 -1.02
C LEU A 84 3.38 12.77 -2.50
N GLU A 85 3.63 11.77 -3.33
CA GLU A 85 3.51 11.83 -4.78
C GLU A 85 2.73 10.62 -5.27
N TYR A 86 1.76 10.88 -6.15
CA TYR A 86 0.98 9.86 -6.84
C TYR A 86 0.86 10.35 -8.28
N PRO A 87 1.51 9.68 -9.25
CA PRO A 87 1.45 10.09 -10.64
C PRO A 87 0.02 10.25 -11.17
N GLY A 88 -0.25 11.37 -11.85
CA GLY A 88 -1.59 11.71 -12.35
C GLY A 88 -2.56 12.27 -11.29
N GLN A 89 -2.14 12.40 -10.03
CA GLN A 89 -2.95 13.01 -8.95
C GLN A 89 -2.34 14.35 -8.47
N PRO A 90 -3.12 15.20 -7.79
CA PRO A 90 -2.59 16.39 -7.14
C PRO A 90 -1.43 16.06 -6.18
N TYR A 91 -0.46 16.98 -6.10
CA TYR A 91 0.71 16.82 -5.24
C TYR A 91 0.31 16.71 -3.76
N GLY A 92 0.81 15.67 -3.09
CA GLY A 92 0.34 15.24 -1.77
C GLY A 92 1.09 15.88 -0.60
N VAL A 93 2.11 16.71 -0.84
CA VAL A 93 2.79 17.48 0.22
C VAL A 93 1.99 18.77 0.50
N PRO A 94 1.67 19.09 1.77
CA PRO A 94 0.94 20.31 2.12
C PRO A 94 1.62 21.60 1.65
N ASP A 95 0.84 22.63 1.32
CA ASP A 95 1.38 23.88 0.76
C ASP A 95 2.23 24.67 1.76
N TRP A 96 2.04 24.45 3.07
CA TRP A 96 2.86 25.08 4.12
C TRP A 96 4.28 24.49 4.20
N VAL A 97 4.52 23.31 3.63
CA VAL A 97 5.83 22.66 3.54
C VAL A 97 6.60 23.26 2.37
N LYS A 98 7.59 24.12 2.66
CA LYS A 98 8.36 24.87 1.64
C LYS A 98 9.61 24.14 1.16
N ALA A 99 9.49 22.83 0.90
CA ALA A 99 10.55 22.02 0.33
C ALA A 99 10.55 22.11 -1.22
N PRO A 100 11.72 22.03 -1.88
CA PRO A 100 11.79 21.95 -3.32
C PRO A 100 11.22 20.60 -3.81
N SER A 101 10.79 20.59 -5.07
CA SER A 101 10.26 19.39 -5.72
C SER A 101 10.66 19.39 -7.20
N THR A 102 10.89 18.21 -7.75
CA THR A 102 11.22 18.00 -9.17
C THR A 102 10.01 17.45 -9.91
N ALA A 103 9.63 18.07 -11.03
CA ALA A 103 8.56 17.57 -11.88
C ALA A 103 9.03 16.39 -12.76
N TYR A 104 8.16 15.43 -12.99
CA TYR A 104 8.36 14.30 -13.91
C TYR A 104 7.14 14.10 -14.81
N LYS A 105 7.28 13.29 -15.85
CA LYS A 105 6.23 13.04 -16.86
C LYS A 105 5.72 11.60 -16.91
N ASP A 106 6.45 10.66 -16.32
CA ASP A 106 6.08 9.25 -16.30
C ASP A 106 4.72 9.04 -15.63
N TYR A 107 3.94 8.06 -16.12
CA TYR A 107 2.63 7.68 -15.59
C TYR A 107 1.60 8.83 -15.45
N GLY A 108 1.64 9.80 -16.36
CA GLY A 108 0.76 10.98 -16.30
C GLY A 108 1.37 12.17 -15.55
N GLY A 109 2.60 12.01 -15.03
CA GLY A 109 3.41 13.07 -14.45
C GLY A 109 3.03 13.44 -13.03
N GLY A 110 3.83 14.32 -12.45
CA GLY A 110 3.70 14.72 -11.06
C GLY A 110 4.91 15.50 -10.58
N LYS A 111 5.05 15.58 -9.26
CA LYS A 111 6.20 16.19 -8.58
C LYS A 111 6.71 15.23 -7.50
N SER A 112 8.02 15.05 -7.42
CA SER A 112 8.69 14.32 -6.34
C SER A 112 9.37 15.33 -5.41
N PRO A 113 9.12 15.30 -4.09
CA PRO A 113 9.80 16.19 -3.15
C PRO A 113 11.29 15.87 -3.07
N ASP A 114 12.12 16.86 -2.70
CA ASP A 114 13.50 16.58 -2.32
C ASP A 114 13.55 15.92 -0.93
N TYR A 115 13.70 14.59 -0.92
CA TYR A 115 13.81 13.79 0.31
C TYR A 115 15.06 14.09 1.16
N ARG A 116 16.03 14.86 0.65
CA ARG A 116 17.20 15.34 1.42
C ARG A 116 16.91 16.62 2.18
N ASP A 117 15.86 17.36 1.81
CA ASP A 117 15.61 18.68 2.38
C ASP A 117 14.97 18.57 3.77
N PRO A 118 15.56 19.17 4.82
CA PRO A 118 14.99 19.13 6.17
C PRO A 118 13.62 19.84 6.26
N ARG A 119 13.33 20.78 5.34
CA ARG A 119 12.00 21.42 5.26
C ARG A 119 10.91 20.44 4.85
N LEU A 120 11.25 19.33 4.19
CA LEU A 120 10.33 18.21 3.96
C LEU A 120 10.40 17.22 5.12
N MET A 121 11.61 16.78 5.47
CA MET A 121 11.78 15.61 6.30
C MET A 121 11.34 15.88 7.74
N GLU A 122 11.67 17.02 8.35
CA GLU A 122 11.27 17.27 9.74
C GLU A 122 9.75 17.35 9.93
N PRO A 123 8.98 18.07 9.08
CA PRO A 123 7.54 18.07 9.23
C PRO A 123 6.90 16.73 8.85
N LEU A 124 7.46 15.98 7.88
CA LEU A 124 6.97 14.64 7.55
C LEU A 124 7.08 13.68 8.75
N LEU A 125 8.21 13.70 9.48
CA LEU A 125 8.39 12.86 10.66
C LEU A 125 7.44 13.26 11.80
N ARG A 126 7.15 14.57 11.97
CA ARG A 126 6.11 15.04 12.90
C ARG A 126 4.72 14.54 12.50
N PHE A 127 4.40 14.61 11.21
CA PHE A 127 3.13 14.10 10.68
C PHE A 127 2.96 12.60 10.92
N ILE A 128 4.00 11.78 10.63
CA ILE A 128 3.96 10.33 10.89
C ILE A 128 3.69 10.05 12.38
N ALA A 129 4.31 10.81 13.29
CA ALA A 129 4.04 10.68 14.72
C ALA A 129 2.59 11.02 15.09
N ALA A 130 2.01 12.09 14.53
CA ALA A 130 0.61 12.46 14.74
C ALA A 130 -0.36 11.42 14.13
N PHE A 131 -0.03 10.88 12.97
CA PHE A 131 -0.77 9.81 12.31
C PHE A 131 -0.81 8.54 13.17
N GLY A 132 0.34 8.13 13.73
CA GLY A 132 0.40 7.04 14.71
C GLY A 132 -0.42 7.31 15.97
N ALA A 133 -0.31 8.51 16.54
CA ALA A 133 -1.09 8.90 17.71
C ALA A 133 -2.61 8.81 17.47
N ARG A 134 -3.07 9.04 16.24
CA ARG A 134 -4.49 8.90 15.87
C ARG A 134 -4.92 7.45 15.64
N TYR A 135 -4.09 6.64 14.99
CA TYR A 135 -4.53 5.40 14.36
C TYR A 135 -3.93 4.10 14.91
N ASP A 136 -2.80 4.13 15.62
CA ASP A 136 -2.13 2.91 16.12
C ASP A 136 -3.00 2.06 17.08
N ARG A 137 -3.94 2.70 17.78
CA ARG A 137 -4.89 1.99 18.66
C ARG A 137 -6.33 2.07 18.15
N ASN A 138 -6.52 2.49 16.91
CA ASN A 138 -7.85 2.55 16.33
C ASN A 138 -8.28 1.14 15.89
N PRO A 139 -9.36 0.57 16.44
CA PRO A 139 -9.75 -0.82 16.16
C PRO A 139 -10.17 -1.05 14.71
N ARG A 140 -10.47 0.01 13.93
CA ARG A 140 -10.76 -0.12 12.50
C ARG A 140 -9.50 -0.23 11.65
N VAL A 141 -8.33 0.22 12.11
CA VAL A 141 -7.10 0.19 11.32
C VAL A 141 -6.42 -1.16 11.49
N ALA A 142 -6.48 -1.98 10.44
CA ALA A 142 -5.86 -3.31 10.42
C ALA A 142 -4.37 -3.23 10.11
N PHE A 143 -4.04 -2.45 9.08
CA PHE A 143 -2.69 -2.37 8.54
C PHE A 143 -2.39 -0.96 8.07
N VAL A 144 -1.12 -0.58 8.14
CA VAL A 144 -0.61 0.62 7.46
C VAL A 144 0.43 0.17 6.45
N ALA A 145 0.17 0.42 5.17
CA ALA A 145 1.20 0.23 4.16
C ALA A 145 2.24 1.36 4.31
N LEU A 146 3.50 0.96 4.39
CA LEU A 146 4.64 1.86 4.52
C LEU A 146 4.69 2.76 3.29
N GLY A 147 4.16 3.96 3.44
CA GLY A 147 3.96 4.89 2.34
C GLY A 147 5.01 6.00 2.31
N THR A 148 4.60 7.18 1.87
CA THR A 148 5.31 8.47 1.85
C THR A 148 6.53 8.59 0.93
N LEU A 149 7.25 7.52 0.65
CA LEU A 149 8.41 7.57 -0.24
C LEU A 149 8.08 6.98 -1.62
N GLY A 150 8.47 7.71 -2.66
CA GLY A 150 8.33 7.27 -4.05
C GLY A 150 6.92 7.41 -4.62
N HIS A 151 6.79 7.08 -5.90
CA HIS A 151 5.54 7.10 -6.64
C HIS A 151 4.51 6.18 -5.97
N TRP A 152 3.27 6.65 -5.84
CA TRP A 152 2.18 5.96 -5.13
C TRP A 152 2.46 5.68 -3.64
N GLY A 153 3.59 6.15 -3.09
CA GLY A 153 4.08 5.71 -1.78
C GLY A 153 4.65 4.28 -1.79
N GLU A 154 5.05 3.76 -2.95
CA GLU A 154 5.46 2.37 -3.16
C GLU A 154 6.97 2.12 -3.06
N TRP A 155 7.73 3.08 -2.54
CA TRP A 155 9.17 2.91 -2.28
C TRP A 155 10.02 2.71 -3.54
N HIS A 156 9.61 3.33 -4.65
CA HIS A 156 10.45 3.53 -5.83
C HIS A 156 9.99 4.77 -6.59
N THR A 157 10.85 5.28 -7.48
CA THR A 157 10.46 6.31 -8.47
C THR A 157 10.73 5.85 -9.89
N TYR A 158 10.81 4.53 -10.14
CA TYR A 158 10.99 3.99 -11.49
C TYR A 158 9.99 4.62 -12.48
N PRO A 159 10.43 5.04 -13.69
CA PRO A 159 11.80 4.96 -14.22
C PRO A 159 12.73 6.11 -13.81
N SER A 160 12.22 7.11 -13.09
CA SER A 160 12.94 8.27 -12.55
C SER A 160 13.69 7.97 -11.24
N GLU A 161 14.51 6.90 -11.19
CA GLU A 161 15.19 6.41 -9.97
C GLU A 161 16.08 7.46 -9.28
N HIS A 162 16.64 8.41 -10.04
CA HIS A 162 17.43 9.53 -9.53
C HIS A 162 16.65 10.46 -8.58
N LEU A 163 15.32 10.40 -8.57
CA LEU A 163 14.44 11.15 -7.66
C LEU A 163 14.21 10.44 -6.33
N PHE A 164 14.56 9.16 -6.21
CA PHE A 164 14.21 8.39 -5.02
C PHE A 164 14.97 8.85 -3.77
N ALA A 165 14.35 8.60 -2.61
CA ALA A 165 14.90 8.98 -1.32
C ALA A 165 16.25 8.29 -1.06
N PRO A 166 17.28 9.01 -0.58
CA PRO A 166 18.53 8.36 -0.19
C PRO A 166 18.34 7.49 1.06
N LEU A 167 19.25 6.54 1.27
CA LEU A 167 19.11 5.52 2.31
C LEU A 167 18.96 6.08 3.74
N ASP A 168 19.60 7.21 4.05
CA ASP A 168 19.46 7.87 5.35
C ASP A 168 18.04 8.42 5.57
N ALA A 169 17.46 9.07 4.55
CA ALA A 169 16.06 9.51 4.56
C ALA A 169 15.10 8.32 4.73
N GLN A 170 15.33 7.24 3.97
CA GLN A 170 14.54 6.01 4.08
C GLN A 170 14.55 5.45 5.51
N LYS A 171 15.73 5.31 6.14
CA LYS A 171 15.86 4.81 7.51
C LYS A 171 15.12 5.68 8.52
N ARG A 172 15.19 7.00 8.38
CA ARG A 172 14.48 7.94 9.25
C ARG A 172 12.96 7.76 9.16
N VAL A 173 12.43 7.58 7.96
CA VAL A 173 11.00 7.32 7.74
C VAL A 173 10.60 5.97 8.33
N VAL A 174 11.34 4.89 8.06
CA VAL A 174 11.03 3.56 8.63
C VAL A 174 11.02 3.60 10.15
N GLU A 175 12.01 4.24 10.78
CA GLU A 175 12.07 4.37 12.23
C GLU A 175 10.90 5.19 12.79
N ALA A 176 10.48 6.25 12.09
CA ALA A 176 9.31 7.03 12.48
C ALA A 176 8.02 6.21 12.43
N TYR A 177 7.80 5.42 11.36
CA TYR A 177 6.66 4.50 11.29
C TYR A 177 6.71 3.46 12.40
N ARG A 178 7.88 2.85 12.65
CA ARG A 178 8.06 1.87 13.73
C ARG A 178 7.68 2.44 15.10
N LYS A 179 8.11 3.67 15.39
CA LYS A 179 7.81 4.37 16.64
C LYS A 179 6.33 4.77 16.72
N ALA A 180 5.73 5.18 15.61
CA ALA A 180 4.37 5.64 15.51
C ALA A 180 3.34 4.51 15.63
N PHE A 181 3.70 3.30 15.16
CA PHE A 181 2.81 2.14 15.09
C PHE A 181 3.40 0.89 15.77
N PRO A 182 3.52 0.88 17.11
CA PRO A 182 3.94 -0.31 17.82
C PRO A 182 2.88 -1.44 17.86
N ASN A 183 1.60 -1.16 17.56
CA ASN A 183 0.50 -2.14 17.65
C ASN A 183 -0.09 -2.51 16.28
N VAL A 184 -0.11 -1.58 15.32
CA VAL A 184 -0.58 -1.86 13.95
C VAL A 184 0.59 -2.34 13.07
N PRO A 185 0.46 -3.49 12.38
CA PRO A 185 1.51 -3.95 11.48
C PRO A 185 1.73 -2.99 10.31
N ILE A 186 3.00 -2.75 10.00
CA ILE A 186 3.45 -1.96 8.86
C ILE A 186 3.84 -2.87 7.70
N LEU A 187 3.39 -2.56 6.49
CA LEU A 187 3.63 -3.36 5.28
C LEU A 187 4.52 -2.61 4.28
N ALA A 188 5.77 -3.03 4.11
CA ALA A 188 6.68 -2.48 3.09
C ALA A 188 6.49 -3.18 1.75
N ARG A 189 6.68 -2.51 0.61
CA ARG A 189 6.58 -3.17 -0.70
C ARG A 189 7.59 -4.31 -0.85
N TYR A 190 8.88 -4.00 -0.68
CA TYR A 190 9.95 -4.97 -0.86
C TYR A 190 11.00 -4.93 0.26
N PRO A 191 11.68 -6.05 0.52
CA PRO A 191 12.82 -6.14 1.43
C PRO A 191 14.16 -5.77 0.78
N HIS A 192 14.19 -5.12 -0.38
CA HIS A 192 15.43 -4.93 -1.15
C HIS A 192 16.43 -4.01 -0.45
N GLU A 193 15.94 -2.93 0.14
CA GLU A 193 16.78 -1.91 0.75
C GLU A 193 17.14 -2.28 2.18
N ALA A 194 18.32 -1.85 2.63
CA ALA A 194 18.71 -2.02 4.03
C ALA A 194 17.76 -1.31 5.01
N SER A 195 16.98 -0.34 4.54
CA SER A 195 15.93 0.35 5.29
C SER A 195 14.67 -0.52 5.49
N THR A 196 14.38 -1.47 4.58
CA THR A 196 13.14 -2.27 4.60
C THR A 196 13.38 -3.78 4.78
N ASN A 197 14.62 -4.26 4.69
CA ASN A 197 15.00 -5.65 5.04
C ASN A 197 15.04 -5.85 6.57
N LEU A 198 13.88 -5.74 7.23
CA LEU A 198 13.76 -5.80 8.68
C LEU A 198 12.75 -6.89 9.09
N PRO A 199 13.07 -7.73 10.10
CA PRO A 199 12.22 -8.86 10.48
C PRO A 199 10.84 -8.47 11.02
N TRP A 200 10.67 -7.24 11.51
CA TRP A 200 9.41 -6.78 12.09
C TRP A 200 8.46 -6.17 11.05
N LEU A 201 8.95 -5.84 9.85
CA LEU A 201 8.11 -5.31 8.77
C LEU A 201 7.36 -6.46 8.12
N GLY A 202 6.06 -6.27 7.88
CA GLY A 202 5.34 -7.08 6.91
C GLY A 202 5.68 -6.64 5.48
N TYR A 203 5.26 -7.43 4.49
CA TYR A 203 5.54 -7.15 3.08
C TYR A 203 4.28 -7.13 2.22
N HIS A 204 4.24 -6.28 1.20
CA HIS A 204 3.09 -6.06 0.32
C HIS A 204 3.47 -6.18 -1.15
N ASP A 205 2.93 -7.19 -1.85
CA ASP A 205 3.14 -7.37 -3.28
C ASP A 205 2.18 -6.49 -4.09
N ASP A 206 2.66 -5.39 -4.66
CA ASP A 206 1.82 -4.44 -5.43
C ASP A 206 1.42 -4.94 -6.84
N MET A 207 1.88 -6.13 -7.26
CA MET A 207 1.64 -6.68 -8.61
C MET A 207 1.26 -8.17 -8.57
N PHE A 208 0.38 -8.55 -7.65
CA PHE A 208 -0.03 -9.93 -7.45
C PHE A 208 -1.08 -10.41 -8.48
N PRO A 209 -1.09 -11.67 -8.92
CA PRO A 209 -0.06 -12.69 -8.77
C PRO A 209 1.00 -12.65 -9.90
N VAL A 210 0.95 -11.63 -10.77
CA VAL A 210 1.73 -11.58 -12.03
C VAL A 210 3.23 -11.55 -11.78
N ASP A 211 3.66 -10.72 -10.82
CA ASP A 211 5.06 -10.50 -10.48
C ASP A 211 5.44 -11.19 -9.15
N THR A 212 4.65 -12.17 -8.73
CA THR A 212 4.80 -12.81 -7.43
C THR A 212 5.74 -14.01 -7.48
N LEU A 213 5.43 -14.98 -8.34
CA LEU A 213 6.08 -16.29 -8.38
C LEU A 213 7.39 -16.28 -9.17
N MET A 214 8.18 -17.33 -9.01
CA MET A 214 9.47 -17.50 -9.68
C MET A 214 9.36 -17.32 -11.21
N GLY A 215 10.27 -16.52 -11.77
CA GLY A 215 10.62 -16.46 -13.19
C GLY A 215 12.14 -16.47 -13.29
N THR A 216 12.70 -17.14 -14.30
CA THR A 216 14.16 -17.22 -14.45
C THR A 216 14.76 -15.82 -14.67
N GLY A 217 15.52 -15.32 -13.71
CA GLY A 217 16.32 -14.08 -13.83
C GLY A 217 15.74 -12.81 -13.21
N GLU A 218 14.58 -12.87 -12.55
CA GLU A 218 13.79 -11.67 -12.25
C GLU A 218 13.74 -11.35 -10.75
N MET A 219 14.81 -10.73 -10.25
CA MET A 219 14.92 -10.29 -8.85
C MET A 219 13.91 -9.22 -8.44
N TRP A 220 13.24 -8.60 -9.40
CA TRP A 220 12.21 -7.59 -9.22
C TRP A 220 10.85 -8.20 -8.84
N ARG A 221 10.70 -9.53 -8.90
CA ARG A 221 9.52 -10.26 -8.45
C ARG A 221 9.52 -10.50 -6.94
N PHE A 222 8.33 -10.58 -6.35
CA PHE A 222 8.13 -10.55 -4.91
C PHE A 222 8.72 -11.76 -4.15
N LEU A 223 8.37 -12.99 -4.50
CA LEU A 223 8.88 -14.17 -3.79
C LEU A 223 10.40 -14.37 -3.97
N PRO A 224 10.99 -14.19 -5.17
CA PRO A 224 12.45 -14.15 -5.33
C PRO A 224 13.13 -13.09 -4.46
N ALA A 225 12.55 -11.89 -4.35
CA ALA A 225 13.06 -10.83 -3.49
C ALA A 225 13.10 -11.25 -2.02
N LEU A 226 12.01 -11.83 -1.50
CA LEU A 226 11.95 -12.35 -0.14
C LEU A 226 13.01 -13.43 0.11
N ARG A 227 13.14 -14.41 -0.79
CA ARG A 227 14.13 -15.50 -0.66
C ARG A 227 15.56 -14.98 -0.64
N LYS A 228 15.93 -14.09 -1.58
CA LYS A 228 17.30 -13.55 -1.65
C LYS A 228 17.68 -12.75 -0.40
N THR A 229 16.72 -12.06 0.19
CA THR A 229 16.94 -11.19 1.36
C THR A 229 16.78 -11.94 2.69
N GLY A 230 16.44 -13.23 2.65
CA GLY A 230 16.21 -14.05 3.84
C GLY A 230 14.91 -13.68 4.59
N ARG A 231 13.92 -13.17 3.86
CA ARG A 231 12.60 -12.75 4.36
C ARG A 231 11.45 -13.68 3.91
N ASP A 232 11.74 -14.80 3.26
CA ASP A 232 10.74 -15.78 2.80
C ASP A 232 10.01 -16.52 3.95
N ALA A 233 10.59 -16.54 5.16
CA ALA A 233 9.92 -17.01 6.37
C ALA A 233 9.26 -15.89 7.21
N ASN A 234 9.25 -14.64 6.71
CA ASN A 234 8.85 -13.48 7.52
C ASN A 234 7.34 -13.45 7.84
N TRP A 235 6.52 -14.17 7.08
CA TRP A 235 5.10 -14.41 7.38
C TRP A 235 4.84 -14.99 8.78
N LYS A 236 5.84 -15.61 9.41
CA LYS A 236 5.75 -16.14 10.77
C LYS A 236 5.82 -15.06 11.85
N VAL A 237 6.28 -13.86 11.51
CA VAL A 237 6.53 -12.76 12.46
C VAL A 237 5.81 -11.47 12.07
N ALA A 238 5.52 -11.27 10.79
CA ALA A 238 4.81 -10.11 10.27
C ALA A 238 3.97 -10.50 9.05
N PRO A 239 2.84 -9.83 8.77
CA PRO A 239 1.92 -10.20 7.71
C PRO A 239 2.53 -10.04 6.30
N ILE A 240 2.04 -10.86 5.37
CA ILE A 240 2.23 -10.66 3.93
C ILE A 240 0.88 -10.28 3.32
N ALA A 241 0.86 -9.20 2.55
CA ALA A 241 -0.29 -8.62 1.87
C ALA A 241 -0.02 -8.50 0.37
N SER A 242 -1.04 -8.17 -0.41
CA SER A 242 -0.86 -8.00 -1.86
C SER A 242 -1.98 -7.18 -2.50
N GLU A 243 -1.64 -6.37 -3.48
CA GLU A 243 -2.58 -5.79 -4.43
C GLU A 243 -2.60 -6.62 -5.70
N MET A 244 -3.80 -7.01 -6.12
CA MET A 244 -3.98 -7.69 -7.39
C MET A 244 -3.64 -6.74 -8.53
N GLU A 245 -2.94 -7.22 -9.57
CA GLU A 245 -2.54 -6.45 -10.75
C GLU A 245 -3.67 -5.51 -11.16
N PRO A 246 -3.42 -4.18 -11.17
CA PRO A 246 -4.46 -3.18 -11.37
C PRO A 246 -5.35 -3.50 -12.59
N ASP A 247 -6.66 -3.41 -12.39
CA ASP A 247 -7.70 -3.68 -13.39
C ASP A 247 -7.72 -5.11 -13.97
N LYS A 248 -6.96 -6.07 -13.39
CA LYS A 248 -6.95 -7.48 -13.85
C LYS A 248 -7.63 -8.45 -12.90
N GLY A 249 -8.51 -7.95 -12.03
CA GLY A 249 -9.29 -8.75 -11.09
C GLY A 249 -10.01 -9.93 -11.73
N GLU A 250 -10.75 -9.69 -12.82
CA GLU A 250 -11.49 -10.75 -13.53
C GLU A 250 -10.57 -11.83 -14.10
N LYS A 251 -9.41 -11.45 -14.65
CA LYS A 251 -8.41 -12.38 -15.17
C LYS A 251 -7.90 -13.29 -14.06
N TRP A 252 -7.47 -12.72 -12.93
CA TRP A 252 -6.81 -13.46 -11.85
C TRP A 252 -7.78 -14.22 -10.95
N LEU A 253 -9.05 -13.83 -10.92
CA LEU A 253 -10.13 -14.59 -10.26
C LEU A 253 -10.85 -15.58 -11.18
N GLY A 254 -10.67 -15.45 -12.50
CA GLY A 254 -11.18 -16.36 -13.52
C GLY A 254 -10.12 -17.35 -14.02
N GLU A 255 -9.68 -17.18 -15.27
CA GLU A 255 -8.73 -18.10 -15.93
C GLU A 255 -7.38 -18.20 -15.20
N GLY A 256 -6.93 -17.13 -14.55
CA GLY A 256 -5.70 -17.06 -13.77
C GLY A 256 -5.80 -17.63 -12.36
N TRP A 257 -6.94 -18.21 -11.96
CA TRP A 257 -7.20 -18.64 -10.58
C TRP A 257 -6.15 -19.62 -10.03
N GLN A 258 -5.62 -20.52 -10.85
CA GLN A 258 -4.59 -21.46 -10.39
C GLN A 258 -3.29 -20.75 -10.00
N GLN A 259 -2.87 -19.73 -10.76
CA GLN A 259 -1.70 -18.92 -10.42
C GLN A 259 -1.95 -18.11 -9.15
N THR A 260 -3.12 -17.48 -9.04
CA THR A 260 -3.56 -16.79 -7.81
C THR A 260 -3.45 -17.70 -6.60
N LEU A 261 -4.02 -18.91 -6.68
CA LEU A 261 -4.02 -19.88 -5.58
C LEU A 261 -2.61 -20.36 -5.23
N GLN A 262 -1.76 -20.60 -6.23
CA GLN A 262 -0.37 -20.96 -6.01
C GLN A 262 0.40 -19.82 -5.33
N ALA A 263 0.28 -18.60 -5.85
CA ALA A 263 0.93 -17.41 -5.32
C ALA A 263 0.51 -17.14 -3.86
N THR A 264 -0.79 -17.16 -3.56
CA THR A 264 -1.33 -17.05 -2.20
C THR A 264 -0.66 -18.05 -1.23
N ARG A 265 -0.50 -19.31 -1.66
CA ARG A 265 0.12 -20.36 -0.84
C ARG A 265 1.62 -20.15 -0.65
N GLU A 266 2.35 -19.86 -1.73
CA GLU A 266 3.81 -19.76 -1.69
C GLU A 266 4.32 -18.52 -0.95
N ILE A 267 3.60 -17.40 -1.02
CA ILE A 267 3.98 -16.20 -0.26
C ILE A 267 3.38 -16.17 1.14
N HIS A 268 2.56 -17.18 1.51
CA HIS A 268 1.82 -17.19 2.77
C HIS A 268 0.99 -15.91 2.97
N LEU A 269 0.24 -15.52 1.94
CA LEU A 269 -0.59 -14.32 1.98
C LEU A 269 -1.53 -14.39 3.19
N SER A 270 -1.44 -13.39 4.05
CA SER A 270 -1.98 -13.43 5.41
C SER A 270 -2.68 -12.14 5.83
N TRP A 271 -2.86 -11.19 4.92
CA TRP A 271 -3.82 -10.11 5.08
C TRP A 271 -5.25 -10.62 5.05
#